data_AF-A0A7K4FRI2-F1
#
_entry.id   AF-A0A7K4FRI2-F1
#
_cell.length_a   1.000
_cell.length_b   1.000
_cell.length_c   1.000
_cell.angle_alpha   90.00
_cell.angle_beta   90.00
_cell.angle_gamma   90.00
#
_symmetry.space_group_name_H-M   'P 1'
#
loop_
_entity.id
_entity.type
_entity.pdbx_description
1 polymer ?
#
loop_
_entity_poly.entity_id
_entity_poly.type
_entity_poly.pdbx_seq_one_letter_code
_entity_poly.pdbx_strand_id
1 'polypeptide(L)'
;MKFPPMYSYTAEVIGTEIRSLGVGIADGIGHLGGAVGPIISVVAYSFSPYLGVISMSAFAISSSAFLFIMRSKTNGKPLDEIS
;
A
#
# COMPACT_ATOMS: atom_id res chain seq x y z
N MET A 1 14.71 14.12 7.26
CA MET A 1 13.36 13.72 6.79
C MET A 1 13.32 12.21 6.72
N LYS A 2 12.35 11.53 7.36
CA LYS A 2 12.24 10.07 7.32
C LYS A 2 11.36 9.70 6.13
N PHE A 3 11.89 8.89 5.21
CA PHE A 3 11.13 8.43 4.05
C PHE A 3 9.93 7.59 4.53
N PRO A 4 8.73 7.74 3.93
CA PRO A 4 7.59 6.91 4.28
C PRO A 4 7.91 5.41 4.13
N PRO A 5 7.51 4.56 5.10
CA PRO A 5 7.88 3.14 5.10
C PRO A 5 7.45 2.38 3.85
N MET A 6 6.35 2.79 3.21
CA MET A 6 5.83 2.14 2.02
C MET A 6 6.79 2.30 0.83
N TYR A 7 7.34 3.50 0.62
CA TYR A 7 8.30 3.77 -0.45
C TYR A 7 9.67 3.14 -0.18
N SER A 8 10.15 3.20 1.07
CA SER A 8 11.42 2.55 1.43
C SER A 8 11.31 1.03 1.28
N TYR A 9 10.19 0.43 1.72
CA TYR A 9 9.97 -1.00 1.58
C TYR A 9 9.90 -1.44 0.12
N THR A 10 9.17 -0.71 -0.75
CA THR A 10 9.17 -1.00 -2.19
C THR A 10 10.57 -0.90 -2.79
N ALA A 11 11.35 0.11 -2.40
CA ALA A 11 12.72 0.28 -2.88
C ALA A 11 13.67 -0.82 -2.39
N GLU A 12 13.44 -1.37 -1.20
CA GLU A 12 14.24 -2.45 -0.61
C GLU A 12 13.94 -3.82 -1.22
N VAL A 13 12.69 -4.08 -1.63
CA VAL A 13 12.27 -5.39 -2.17
C VAL A 13 12.46 -5.47 -3.69
N ILE A 14 12.51 -4.34 -4.39
CA ILE A 14 12.73 -4.29 -5.84
C ILE A 14 14.21 -4.07 -6.17
N GLY A 15 14.74 -4.95 -7.03
CA GLY A 15 16.13 -4.93 -7.47
C GLY A 15 16.56 -3.60 -8.08
N THR A 16 17.85 -3.29 -7.98
CA THR A 16 18.45 -2.01 -8.39
C THR A 16 18.08 -1.60 -9.82
N GLU A 17 18.04 -2.54 -10.76
CA GLU A 17 17.79 -2.27 -12.19
C GLU A 17 16.40 -1.68 -12.47
N ILE A 18 15.39 -2.08 -11.70
CA ILE A 18 13.98 -1.68 -11.91
C ILE A 18 13.38 -0.95 -10.71
N ARG A 19 14.19 -0.57 -9.72
CA ARG A 19 13.73 0.07 -8.47
C ARG A 19 12.89 1.32 -8.70
N SER A 20 13.33 2.21 -9.58
CA SER A 20 12.59 3.45 -9.86
C SER A 20 11.23 3.16 -10.49
N LEU A 21 11.14 2.13 -11.34
CA LEU A 21 9.89 1.69 -11.94
C LEU A 21 8.96 1.08 -10.88
N GLY A 22 9.47 0.20 -10.02
CA GLY A 22 8.71 -0.42 -8.94
C GLY A 22 8.13 0.61 -7.96
N VAL A 23 8.94 1.60 -7.56
CA VAL A 23 8.47 2.73 -6.72
C VAL A 23 7.42 3.56 -7.45
N GLY A 24 7.61 3.85 -8.74
CA GLY A 24 6.63 4.59 -9.55
C GLY A 24 5.29 3.85 -9.71
N ILE A 25 5.32 2.53 -9.91
CA ILE A 25 4.11 1.69 -9.94
C ILE A 25 3.40 1.72 -8.59
N ALA A 26 4.14 1.56 -7.49
CA ALA A 26 3.56 1.62 -6.14
C ALA A 26 2.92 2.98 -5.85
N ASP A 27 3.57 4.09 -6.23
CA ASP A 27 3.03 5.44 -6.11
C ASP A 27 1.76 5.63 -6.96
N GLY A 28 1.77 5.18 -8.20
CA GLY A 28 0.62 5.23 -9.09
C GLY A 28 -0.58 4.45 -8.54
N ILE A 29 -0.37 3.22 -8.06
CA ILE A 29 -1.43 2.41 -7.43
C ILE A 29 -1.94 3.09 -6.15
N GLY A 30 -1.05 3.64 -5.32
CA GLY A 30 -1.42 4.38 -4.11
C GLY A 30 -2.35 5.56 -4.42
N HIS A 31 -2.01 6.36 -5.44
CA HIS A 31 -2.85 7.48 -5.89
C HIS A 31 -4.18 7.03 -6.51
N LEU A 32 -4.17 5.96 -7.32
CA LEU A 32 -5.40 5.38 -7.86
C LEU A 32 -6.33 4.90 -6.74
N GLY A 33 -5.78 4.21 -5.72
CA GLY A 33 -6.53 3.82 -4.53
C GLY A 33 -7.08 5.02 -3.76
N GLY A 34 -6.29 6.09 -3.63
CA GLY A 34 -6.71 7.35 -3.01
C GLY A 34 -7.81 8.08 -3.79
N ALA A 35 -7.86 7.95 -5.12
CA ALA A 35 -8.91 8.52 -5.97
C ALA A 35 -10.20 7.67 -5.96
N VAL A 36 -10.07 6.35 -6.03
CA VAL A 36 -11.21 5.42 -6.13
C VAL A 36 -11.85 5.13 -4.77
N GLY A 37 -11.05 5.04 -3.70
CA GLY A 37 -11.51 4.70 -2.35
C GLY A 37 -12.64 5.60 -1.81
N PRO A 38 -12.53 6.94 -1.89
CA PRO A 38 -13.60 7.84 -1.49
C PRO A 38 -14.88 7.63 -2.29
N ILE A 39 -14.78 7.35 -3.60
CA ILE A 39 -15.96 7.09 -4.46
C ILE A 39 -16.70 5.85 -3.96
N ILE A 40 -15.98 4.76 -3.69
CA ILE A 40 -16.57 3.53 -3.13
C ILE A 40 -17.26 3.82 -1.80
N SER A 41 -16.60 4.56 -0.91
CA SER A 41 -17.15 4.91 0.40
C SER A 41 -18.43 5.75 0.30
N VAL A 42 -18.48 6.73 -0.61
CA VAL A 42 -19.67 7.57 -0.85
C VAL A 42 -20.83 6.74 -1.43
N VAL A 43 -20.54 5.83 -2.37
CA VAL A 43 -21.55 4.92 -2.92
C VAL A 43 -22.09 4.02 -1.81
N ALA A 44 -21.23 3.43 -0.98
CA ALA A 44 -21.64 2.61 0.16
C ALA A 44 -22.47 3.41 1.19
N TYR A 45 -22.06 4.65 1.46
CA TYR A 45 -22.77 5.57 2.36
C TYR A 45 -24.21 5.84 1.89
N SER A 46 -24.42 5.93 0.57
CA SER A 46 -25.74 6.18 -0.03
C SER A 46 -26.75 5.05 0.25
N PHE A 47 -26.27 3.83 0.52
CA PHE A 47 -27.12 2.73 0.99
C PHE A 47 -27.31 2.74 2.51
N SER A 48 -26.24 3.04 3.26
CA SER A 48 -26.28 3.18 4.71
C SER A 48 -25.02 3.90 5.22
N PRO A 49 -25.15 4.85 6.17
CA PRO A 49 -23.99 5.51 6.77
C PRO A 49 -22.98 4.53 7.38
N TYR A 50 -23.46 3.42 7.96
CA TYR A 50 -22.61 2.38 8.52
C TYR A 50 -21.78 1.68 7.44
N LEU A 51 -22.35 1.44 6.25
CA LEU A 51 -21.64 0.79 5.15
C LEU A 51 -20.50 1.66 4.62
N GLY A 52 -20.67 2.98 4.57
CA GLY A 52 -19.58 3.91 4.25
C GLY A 52 -18.38 3.73 5.18
N VAL A 53 -18.61 3.78 6.49
CA VAL A 53 -17.54 3.63 7.51
C VAL A 53 -16.91 2.22 7.49
N ILE A 54 -17.75 1.18 7.38
CA ILE A 54 -17.29 -0.21 7.33
C ILE A 54 -16.44 -0.46 6.09
N SER A 55 -16.78 0.12 4.94
CA SER A 55 -16.04 -0.09 3.69
C SER A 55 -14.57 0.35 3.79
N MET A 56 -14.30 1.53 4.36
CA MET A 56 -12.94 2.03 4.55
C MET A 56 -12.17 1.17 5.56
N SER A 57 -12.83 0.81 6.66
CA SER A 57 -12.22 -0.02 7.72
C SER A 57 -11.89 -1.42 7.20
N ALA A 58 -12.78 -2.04 6.43
CA ALA A 58 -12.58 -3.33 5.81
C ALA A 58 -11.40 -3.31 4.83
N PHE A 59 -11.26 -2.25 4.04
CA PHE A 59 -10.14 -2.09 3.11
C PHE A 59 -8.80 -1.90 3.85
N ALA A 60 -8.78 -1.11 4.93
CA ALA A 60 -7.59 -0.92 5.76
C ALA A 60 -7.16 -2.22 6.47
N ILE A 61 -8.11 -2.99 7.00
CA ILE A 61 -7.84 -4.26 7.69
C ILE A 61 -7.37 -5.32 6.68
N SER A 62 -8.05 -5.46 5.54
CA SER A 62 -7.66 -6.45 4.52
C SER A 62 -6.28 -6.17 3.93
N SER A 63 -5.96 -4.91 3.61
CA SER A 63 -4.63 -4.53 3.13
C SER A 63 -3.54 -4.74 4.19
N SER A 64 -3.82 -4.42 5.46
CA SER A 64 -2.89 -4.69 6.56
C SER A 64 -2.66 -6.18 6.78
N ALA A 65 -3.72 -7.00 6.74
CA ALA A 65 -3.62 -8.45 6.84
C ALA A 65 -2.81 -9.03 5.68
N PHE A 66 -3.07 -8.58 4.46
CA PHE A 66 -2.32 -8.99 3.28
C PHE A 66 -0.82 -8.68 3.44
N LEU A 67 -0.46 -7.46 3.81
CA LEU A 67 0.93 -7.08 4.06
C LEU A 67 1.55 -7.88 5.21
N PHE A 68 0.81 -8.13 6.29
CA PHE A 68 1.32 -8.90 7.41
C PHE A 68 1.71 -10.33 7.01
N ILE A 69 0.93 -10.98 6.15
CA ILE A 69 1.15 -12.35 5.69
C ILE A 69 2.26 -12.39 4.61
N MET A 70 2.26 -11.45 3.67
CA MET A 70 3.14 -11.49 2.50
C MET A 70 4.47 -10.74 2.67
N ARG A 71 4.66 -9.95 3.73
CA ARG A 71 5.88 -9.14 3.87
C ARG A 71 7.13 -10.00 4.06
N SER A 72 8.21 -9.56 3.44
CA SER A 72 9.59 -9.89 3.81
C SER A 72 10.11 -8.91 4.87
N LYS A 73 10.96 -9.38 5.79
CA LYS A 73 11.69 -8.50 6.73
C LYS A 73 12.96 -7.99 6.06
N THR A 74 13.01 -6.68 5.82
CA THR A 74 14.10 -5.98 5.12
C THR A 74 14.98 -5.13 6.05
N ASN A 75 14.46 -4.73 7.21
CA ASN A 75 15.17 -3.84 8.12
C ASN A 75 16.52 -4.41 8.58
N GLY A 76 17.59 -3.64 8.37
CA GLY A 76 18.96 -3.98 8.81
C GLY A 76 19.68 -5.00 7.92
N LYS A 77 19.08 -5.40 6.80
CA LYS A 77 19.73 -6.29 5.83
C LYS A 77 20.32 -5.47 4.67
N PRO A 78 21.46 -5.89 4.09
CA PRO A 78 22.00 -5.26 2.91
C PRO A 78 21.14 -5.62 1.68
N LEU A 79 21.15 -4.75 0.67
CA LEU A 79 20.19 -4.84 -0.44
C LEU A 79 20.45 -6.05 -1.33
N ASP A 80 21.71 -6.44 -1.51
CA ASP A 80 22.14 -7.64 -2.24
C ASP A 80 21.62 -8.96 -1.64
N GLU A 81 21.28 -8.98 -0.36
CA GLU A 81 20.61 -10.13 0.28
C GLU A 81 19.09 -10.16 0.05
N ILE A 82 18.48 -9.04 -0.38
CA ILE A 82 17.03 -8.91 -0.57
C ILE A 82 16.67 -8.91 -2.06
N SER A 83 17.40 -8.13 -2.87
CA SER A 83 17.01 -7.67 -4.20
C SER A 83 18.19 -7.52 -5.16
#